data_AF-A1B826-F1
#
_entry.id   AF-A1B826-F1
#
_cell.length_a   1.000
_cell.length_b   1.000
_cell.length_c   1.000
_cell.angle_alpha   90.00
_cell.angle_beta   90.00
_cell.angle_gamma   90.00
#
_symmetry.space_group_name_H-M   'P 1'
#
loop_
_entity.id
_entity.type
_entity.pdbx_description
1 polymer ?
#
loop_
_entity_poly.entity_id
_entity_poly.type
_entity_poly.pdbx_seq_one_letter_code
_entity_poly.pdbx_strand_id
1 'polypeptide(L)'
;MQVARIKRGATFKATLIFDEDEWGAIHPWDSIEADVGIWGRRQPLTISVDDVGKTITVTSETDDWLLTESGKVPPYKFDVWVIKGGEKLPIPASVNIPLHTIEGVTH
;
A
#
# COMPACT_ATOMS: atom_id res chain seq x y z
N MET A 1 -12.49 -9.52 5.53
CA MET A 1 -11.04 -9.30 5.29
C MET A 1 -10.35 -9.26 6.65
N GLN A 2 -9.33 -10.08 6.88
CA GLN A 2 -8.58 -10.03 8.14
C GLN A 2 -7.75 -8.74 8.16
N VAL A 3 -7.80 -8.01 9.26
CA VAL A 3 -7.09 -6.74 9.44
C VAL A 3 -5.58 -7.01 9.52
N ALA A 4 -4.79 -6.39 8.63
CA ALA A 4 -3.34 -6.55 8.64
C ALA A 4 -2.73 -5.75 9.81
N ARG A 5 -1.92 -6.43 10.63
CA ARG A 5 -1.17 -5.82 11.74
C ARG A 5 0.31 -5.77 11.38
N ILE A 6 0.91 -4.60 11.54
CA ILE A 6 2.31 -4.33 11.21
C ILE A 6 3.00 -3.84 12.48
N LYS A 7 4.15 -4.42 12.82
CA LYS A 7 4.95 -3.93 13.95
C LYS A 7 5.67 -2.65 13.53
N ARG A 8 5.66 -1.61 14.37
CA ARG A 8 6.50 -0.43 14.18
C ARG A 8 7.98 -0.84 14.13
N GLY A 9 8.73 -0.28 13.18
CA GLY A 9 10.12 -0.65 12.89
C GLY A 9 10.28 -1.89 12.01
N ALA A 10 9.18 -2.49 11.54
CA ALA A 10 9.23 -3.49 10.47
C ALA A 10 9.17 -2.82 9.09
N THR A 11 9.51 -3.57 8.05
CA THR A 11 9.24 -3.18 6.67
C THR A 11 7.80 -3.56 6.30
N PHE A 12 7.00 -2.58 5.90
CA PHE A 12 5.75 -2.84 5.20
C PHE A 12 6.05 -3.26 3.77
N LYS A 13 5.41 -4.35 3.31
CA LYS A 13 5.45 -4.81 1.92
C LYS A 13 4.08 -5.30 1.51
N ALA A 14 3.56 -4.74 0.41
CA ALA A 14 2.39 -5.25 -0.29
C ALA A 14 2.79 -5.59 -1.73
N THR A 15 2.50 -6.81 -2.15
CA THR A 15 2.73 -7.26 -3.53
C THR A 15 1.39 -7.59 -4.15
N LEU A 16 1.07 -6.89 -5.24
CA LEU A 16 -0.09 -7.12 -6.08
C LEU A 16 0.38 -7.98 -7.26
N ILE A 17 -0.29 -9.11 -7.46
CA ILE A 17 -0.02 -10.05 -8.53
C ILE A 17 -1.23 -10.03 -9.44
N PHE A 18 -1.01 -9.82 -10.73
CA PHE A 18 -2.07 -9.68 -11.71
C PHE A 18 -2.06 -10.87 -12.66
N ASP A 19 -3.25 -11.31 -13.06
CA ASP A 19 -3.37 -12.17 -14.23
C ASP A 19 -3.20 -11.38 -15.55
N GLU A 20 -3.35 -12.05 -16.68
CA GLU A 20 -3.16 -11.43 -18.00
C GLU A 20 -4.23 -10.39 -18.33
N ASP A 21 -5.48 -10.63 -17.95
CA ASP A 21 -6.60 -9.73 -18.23
C ASP A 21 -6.52 -8.48 -17.34
N GLU A 22 -6.24 -8.67 -16.05
CA GLU A 22 -6.05 -7.59 -15.09
C GLU A 22 -4.87 -6.69 -15.50
N TRP A 23 -3.75 -7.30 -15.90
CA TRP A 23 -2.59 -6.56 -16.36
C TRP A 23 -2.88 -5.77 -17.64
N GLY A 24 -3.57 -6.37 -18.61
CA GLY A 24 -3.97 -5.71 -19.84
C GLY A 24 -4.91 -4.51 -19.64
N ALA A 25 -5.73 -4.52 -18.58
CA ALA A 25 -6.59 -3.39 -18.24
C ALA A 25 -5.78 -2.16 -17.78
N ILE A 26 -4.75 -2.37 -16.96
CA ILE A 26 -3.97 -1.29 -16.35
C ILE A 26 -2.75 -0.89 -17.16
N HIS A 27 -2.16 -1.80 -17.93
CA HIS A 27 -0.97 -1.56 -18.77
C HIS A 27 -1.35 -1.13 -20.20
N PRO A 28 -0.54 -0.31 -20.90
CA PRO A 28 0.50 0.53 -20.33
C PRO A 28 -0.13 1.64 -19.48
N TRP A 29 0.63 2.09 -18.47
CA TRP A 29 0.30 3.24 -17.62
C TRP A 29 1.34 4.34 -17.79
N ASP A 30 0.97 5.56 -17.43
CA ASP A 30 1.87 6.71 -17.39
C ASP A 30 2.69 6.71 -16.10
N SER A 31 2.04 6.41 -14.98
CA SER A 31 2.68 6.26 -13.66
C SER A 31 1.82 5.41 -12.71
N ILE A 32 2.43 4.98 -11.60
CA ILE A 32 1.74 4.31 -10.50
C ILE A 32 1.91 5.17 -9.26
N GLU A 33 0.82 5.34 -8.52
CA GLU A 33 0.82 6.01 -7.23
C GLU A 33 0.36 5.03 -6.15
N ALA A 34 0.97 5.12 -4.98
CA ALA A 34 0.49 4.45 -3.79
C ALA A 34 0.39 5.47 -2.66
N ASP A 35 -0.56 5.27 -1.75
CA ASP A 35 -0.69 6.07 -0.53
C ASP A 35 -0.88 5.16 0.66
N VAL A 36 -0.17 5.48 1.75
CA VAL A 36 -0.43 4.93 3.07
C VAL A 36 -0.62 6.12 3.98
N GLY A 37 -1.86 6.34 4.39
CA GLY A 37 -2.25 7.58 5.03
C GLY A 37 -3.01 7.39 6.33
N ILE A 38 -2.76 8.27 7.30
CA ILE A 38 -3.58 8.43 8.50
C ILE A 38 -3.71 9.91 8.86
N TRP A 39 -4.94 10.39 9.12
CA TRP A 39 -5.20 11.79 9.50
C TRP A 39 -4.53 12.84 8.58
N GLY A 40 -4.51 12.57 7.27
CA GLY A 40 -3.89 13.46 6.29
C GLY A 40 -2.35 13.42 6.25
N ARG A 41 -1.70 12.60 7.09
CA ARG A 41 -0.27 12.30 6.97
C ARG A 41 -0.08 11.14 6.00
N ARG A 42 0.69 11.36 4.94
CA ARG A 42 1.13 10.32 4.00
C ARG A 42 2.50 9.78 4.40
N GLN A 43 2.68 8.49 4.27
CA GLN A 43 3.97 7.83 4.50
C GLN A 43 4.78 7.78 3.19
N PRO A 44 6.11 7.89 3.25
CA PRO A 44 6.95 7.67 2.08
C PRO A 44 6.85 6.21 1.64
N LEU A 45 6.56 5.99 0.36
CA LEU A 45 6.44 4.66 -0.23
C LEU A 45 7.42 4.50 -1.39
N THR A 46 7.93 3.30 -1.54
CA THR A 46 8.72 2.89 -2.70
C THR A 46 7.87 1.92 -3.52
N ILE A 47 7.78 2.17 -4.82
CA ILE A 47 7.04 1.33 -5.77
C ILE A 47 8.04 0.67 -6.70
N SER A 48 7.93 -0.64 -6.86
CA SER A 48 8.70 -1.43 -7.82
C SER A 48 7.74 -2.23 -8.68
N VAL A 49 8.05 -2.33 -9.97
CA VAL A 49 7.24 -3.05 -10.95
C VAL A 49 8.09 -4.13 -11.61
N ASP A 50 7.52 -5.32 -11.73
CA ASP A 50 8.05 -6.39 -12.58
C ASP A 50 7.03 -6.67 -13.69
N ASP A 51 7.33 -6.18 -14.89
CA ASP A 51 6.46 -6.32 -16.05
C ASP A 51 6.36 -7.76 -16.54
N VAL A 52 7.42 -8.56 -16.38
CA VAL A 52 7.45 -9.96 -16.82
C VAL A 52 6.63 -10.82 -15.86
N GLY A 53 6.82 -10.60 -14.56
CA GLY A 53 6.05 -11.25 -13.50
C GLY A 53 4.64 -10.70 -13.33
N LYS A 54 4.30 -9.58 -13.99
CA LYS A 54 3.04 -8.84 -13.83
C LYS A 54 2.76 -8.55 -12.35
N THR A 55 3.73 -7.94 -11.67
CA THR A 55 3.60 -7.61 -10.25
C THR A 55 3.95 -6.16 -9.95
N ILE A 56 3.22 -5.59 -9.00
CA ILE A 56 3.52 -4.28 -8.40
C ILE A 56 3.81 -4.51 -6.92
N THR A 57 4.99 -4.11 -6.47
CA THR A 57 5.40 -4.19 -5.07
C THR A 57 5.52 -2.79 -4.48
N VAL A 58 4.84 -2.56 -3.37
CA VAL A 58 4.93 -1.33 -2.58
C VAL A 58 5.61 -1.64 -1.25
N THR A 59 6.61 -0.84 -0.89
CA THR A 59 7.32 -0.97 0.38
C THR A 59 7.41 0.35 1.14
N SER A 60 7.56 0.26 2.46
CA SER A 60 7.78 1.41 3.34
C SER A 60 8.44 0.99 4.65
N GLU A 61 9.26 1.87 5.23
CA GLU A 61 9.74 1.73 6.60
C GLU A 61 8.65 2.23 7.57
N THR A 62 8.44 1.50 8.67
CA THR A 62 7.33 1.80 9.59
C THR A 62 7.78 2.44 10.91
N ASP A 63 9.06 2.79 11.07
CA ASP A 63 9.63 3.35 12.29
C ASP A 63 8.88 4.60 12.78
N ASP A 64 8.47 5.47 11.85
CA ASP A 64 7.76 6.71 12.14
C ASP A 64 6.23 6.58 12.11
N TRP A 65 5.70 5.37 11.92
CA TRP A 65 4.25 5.17 11.84
C TRP A 65 3.63 5.27 13.24
N LEU A 66 2.48 5.95 13.33
CA LEU A 66 1.71 6.09 14.55
C LEU A 66 1.15 4.73 14.99
N LEU A 67 1.23 4.43 16.28
CA LEU A 67 0.58 3.24 16.83
C LEU A 67 -0.93 3.40 16.77
N THR A 68 -1.60 2.39 16.22
CA THR A 68 -3.06 2.36 16.04
C THR A 68 -3.78 1.62 17.18
N GLU A 69 -3.03 0.99 18.08
CA GLU A 69 -3.54 -0.03 19.01
C GLU A 69 -4.30 0.49 20.23
N SER A 70 -4.60 1.79 20.32
CA SER A 70 -5.30 2.37 21.48
C SER A 70 -6.70 2.90 21.20
N GLY A 71 -7.30 2.59 20.05
CA GLY A 71 -8.64 3.09 19.65
C GLY A 71 -8.74 4.63 19.47
N LYS A 72 -7.66 5.35 19.79
CA LYS A 72 -7.52 6.81 19.66
C LYS A 72 -7.08 7.23 18.26
N VAL A 73 -6.47 6.31 17.52
CA VAL A 73 -5.82 6.53 16.24
C VAL A 73 -6.48 5.57 15.24
N PRO A 74 -7.10 6.04 14.14
CA PRO A 74 -7.72 5.17 13.15
C PRO A 74 -6.66 4.28 12.47
N PRO A 75 -7.06 3.20 11.77
CA PRO A 75 -6.12 2.47 10.94
C PRO A 75 -5.55 3.36 9.85
N TYR A 76 -4.32 3.06 9.45
CA TYR A 76 -3.79 3.53 8.17
C TYR A 76 -4.63 2.98 7.03
N LYS A 77 -4.78 3.77 5.97
CA LYS A 77 -5.41 3.35 4.73
C LYS A 77 -4.34 3.20 3.67
N PHE A 78 -4.24 1.99 3.13
CA PHE A 78 -3.41 1.72 1.97
C PHE A 78 -4.27 1.70 0.71
N ASP A 79 -3.77 2.38 -0.32
CA ASP A 79 -4.38 2.51 -1.63
C ASP A 79 -3.29 2.43 -2.71
N VAL A 80 -3.58 1.78 -3.85
CA VAL A 80 -2.74 1.83 -5.05
C VAL A 80 -3.59 2.22 -6.25
N TRP A 81 -3.06 3.14 -7.05
CA TRP A 81 -3.68 3.62 -8.28
C TRP A 81 -2.71 3.59 -9.45
N VAL A 82 -3.29 3.46 -10.62
CA VAL A 82 -2.61 3.56 -11.91
C VAL A 82 -3.07 4.85 -12.58
N ILE A 83 -2.13 5.63 -13.10
CA ILE A 83 -2.42 6.81 -13.91
C ILE A 83 -2.29 6.41 -15.38
N LYS A 84 -3.36 6.56 -16.15
CA LYS A 84 -3.40 6.18 -17.57
C LYS A 84 -4.22 7.20 -18.36
N GLY A 85 -3.59 7.83 -19.35
CA GLY A 85 -4.24 8.89 -20.14
C GLY A 85 -4.68 10.08 -19.29
N GLY A 86 -4.00 10.33 -18.16
CA GLY A 86 -4.39 11.34 -17.18
C GLY A 86 -5.54 10.95 -16.24
N GLU A 87 -6.12 9.76 -16.39
CA GLU A 87 -7.13 9.23 -15.47
C GLU A 87 -6.48 8.44 -14.33
N LYS A 88 -6.99 8.61 -13.10
CA LYS A 88 -6.55 7.88 -11.92
C LYS A 88 -7.46 6.69 -11.68
N LEU A 89 -6.99 5.50 -12.03
CA LEU A 89 -7.72 4.23 -11.93
C LEU A 89 -7.33 3.49 -10.64
N PRO A 90 -8.29 3.14 -9.75
CA PRO A 90 -8.00 2.32 -8.58
C PRO A 90 -7.66 0.89 -8.99
N ILE A 91 -6.64 0.30 -8.35
CA ILE A 91 -6.42 -1.14 -8.48
C ILE A 91 -7.41 -1.87 -7.56
N PRO A 92 -8.27 -2.76 -8.09
CA PRO A 92 -9.19 -3.54 -7.26
C PRO A 92 -8.45 -4.31 -6.17
N ALA A 93 -9.10 -4.50 -5.01
CA ALA A 93 -8.53 -5.14 -3.83
C ALA A 93 -7.33 -4.45 -3.17
N SER A 94 -6.78 -3.34 -3.71
CA SER A 94 -5.73 -2.55 -3.06
C SER A 94 -6.25 -1.27 -2.38
N VAL A 95 -7.55 -0.99 -2.50
CA VAL A 95 -8.18 0.27 -2.06
C VAL A 95 -8.74 0.18 -0.65
N ASN A 96 -8.46 1.21 0.16
CA ASN A 96 -8.86 1.38 1.56
C ASN A 96 -8.53 0.16 2.43
N ILE A 97 -7.40 -0.51 2.18
CA ILE A 97 -6.97 -1.62 3.04
C ILE A 97 -6.60 -1.05 4.42
N PRO A 98 -7.28 -1.46 5.50
CA PRO A 98 -6.94 -1.00 6.84
C PRO A 98 -5.67 -1.70 7.34
N LEU A 99 -4.67 -0.90 7.71
CA LEU A 99 -3.43 -1.35 8.32
C LEU A 99 -3.35 -0.86 9.76
N HIS A 100 -3.06 -1.77 10.69
CA HIS A 100 -2.87 -1.45 12.09
C HIS A 100 -1.40 -1.55 12.48
N THR A 101 -0.79 -0.41 12.77
CA THR A 101 0.54 -0.40 13.38
C THR A 101 0.41 -0.71 14.87
N ILE A 102 1.14 -1.73 15.32
CA ILE A 102 1.23 -2.18 16.71
C ILE A 102 2.65 -1.97 17.22
N GLU A 103 2.83 -2.00 18.54
CA GLU A 103 4.16 -1.84 19.12
C GLU A 103 5.08 -2.99 18.68
N GLY A 104 6.26 -2.61 18.17
CA GLY A 104 7.34 -3.56 17.89
C GLY A 104 8.04 -3.94 19.19
N VAL A 105 8.46 -5.20 19.33
CA VAL A 105 9.28 -5.61 20.47
C VAL A 105 10.68 -5.07 20.22
N THR A 106 11.05 -3.99 20.90
CA THR A 106 12.45 -3.56 21.01
C THR A 106 13.11 -4.51 22.00
N HIS A 107 13.95 -5.42 21.51
CA HIS A 107 14.85 -6.22 22.36
C HIS A 107 16.19 -5.51 22.50
#